data_AF-A0A376SB39-F1
#
_entry.id   AF-A0A376SB39-F1
#
_cell.length_a   1.000
_cell.length_b   1.000
_cell.length_c   1.000
_cell.angle_alpha   90.00
_cell.angle_beta   90.00
_cell.angle_gamma   90.00
#
_symmetry.space_group_name_H-M   'P 1'
#
loop_
_entity.id
_entity.type
_entity.pdbx_description
1 polymer ?
#
loop_
_entity_poly.entity_id
_entity_poly.type
_entity_poly.pdbx_seq_one_letter_code
_entity_poly.pdbx_strand_id
1 'polypeptide(L)'
;MDVMRSVLGMVVLLAIAFLLSVNKKKISLRTVGAALVLQVVIGGIMLWLPPGRWVAEKVAFGVHKVMAYSDAGSAFIFGSLVGPKMDTLFDGAGFIFGFRVLPAIIFVTALVSILYYIGVMGILIRILGGIFQKALNISKIESFVAVTTIFLGQTKFRQSSNPLSIV
;
A
#
# COMPACT_ATOMS: atom_id res chain seq x y z
N MET A 1 -2.19 -26.82 -14.44
CA MET A 1 -1.54 -25.97 -15.47
C MET A 1 -1.30 -24.56 -14.95
N ASP A 2 -2.13 -24.03 -14.06
CA ASP A 2 -2.07 -22.62 -13.61
C ASP A 2 -0.85 -22.30 -12.74
N VAL A 3 -0.45 -23.19 -11.83
CA VAL A 3 0.76 -23.00 -11.00
C VAL A 3 2.02 -22.89 -11.88
N MET A 4 2.10 -23.69 -12.95
CA MET A 4 3.23 -23.64 -13.89
C MET A 4 3.27 -22.30 -14.63
N ARG A 5 2.12 -21.73 -15.00
CA ARG A 5 2.04 -20.38 -15.59
C ARG A 5 2.47 -19.31 -14.60
N SER A 6 2.07 -19.39 -13.33
CA SER A 6 2.49 -18.45 -12.29
C SER A 6 4.00 -18.50 -12.03
N VAL A 7 4.58 -19.70 -11.93
CA VAL A 7 6.02 -19.88 -11.75
C VAL A 7 6.78 -19.37 -12.98
N LEU A 8 6.31 -19.68 -14.19
CA LEU A 8 6.93 -19.17 -15.42
C LEU A 8 6.90 -17.64 -15.47
N GLY A 9 5.78 -17.02 -15.10
CA GLY A 9 5.67 -15.56 -14.99
C GLY A 9 6.69 -14.96 -14.02
N MET A 10 6.87 -15.57 -12.84
CA MET A 10 7.85 -15.12 -11.87
C MET A 10 9.29 -15.22 -12.41
N VAL A 11 9.63 -16.32 -13.07
CA VAL A 11 10.95 -16.51 -13.70
C VAL A 11 11.18 -15.49 -14.81
N VAL A 12 10.19 -15.20 -15.65
CA VAL A 12 10.29 -14.20 -16.73
C VAL A 12 10.52 -12.80 -16.16
N LEU A 13 9.79 -12.40 -15.10
CA LEU A 13 9.99 -11.10 -14.46
C LEU A 13 11.39 -10.96 -13.86
N LEU A 14 11.90 -12.02 -13.21
CA LEU A 14 13.27 -12.04 -12.70
C LEU A 14 14.31 -12.00 -13.83
N ALA A 15 14.06 -12.68 -14.94
CA ALA A 15 14.94 -12.66 -16.10
C ALA A 15 15.01 -11.27 -16.72
N ILE A 16 13.88 -10.57 -16.85
CA ILE A 16 13.84 -9.17 -17.32
C ILE A 16 14.62 -8.27 -16.35
N ALA A 17 14.40 -8.39 -15.04
CA ALA A 17 15.13 -7.63 -14.04
C ALA A 17 16.65 -7.90 -14.10
N PHE A 18 17.06 -9.15 -14.34
CA PHE A 18 18.47 -9.52 -14.50
C PHE A 18 19.06 -8.96 -15.81
N LEU A 19 18.30 -8.98 -16.91
CA LEU A 19 18.73 -8.45 -18.21
C LEU A 19 18.96 -6.94 -18.14
N LEU A 20 18.04 -6.20 -17.52
CA LEU A 20 18.11 -4.75 -17.33
C LEU A 20 19.04 -4.30 -16.18
N SER A 21 19.63 -5.23 -15.43
CA SER A 21 20.54 -4.89 -14.34
C SER A 21 21.84 -4.28 -14.85
N VAL A 22 22.15 -3.09 -14.34
CA VAL A 22 23.38 -2.32 -14.66
C VAL A 22 24.64 -3.07 -14.26
N ASN A 23 24.61 -3.82 -13.16
CA ASN A 23 25.77 -4.58 -12.69
C ASN A 23 25.36 -5.97 -12.20
N LYS A 24 25.29 -6.91 -13.15
CA LYS A 24 24.90 -8.31 -12.93
C LYS A 24 25.74 -9.02 -11.87
N LYS A 25 27.00 -8.60 -11.68
CA LYS A 25 27.94 -9.21 -10.71
C LYS A 25 27.76 -8.71 -9.28
N LYS A 26 27.09 -7.56 -9.07
CA LYS A 26 26.83 -6.99 -7.74
C LYS A 26 25.46 -7.36 -7.17
N ILE A 27 24.71 -8.23 -7.85
CA ILE A 27 23.39 -8.66 -7.37
C ILE A 27 23.58 -9.57 -6.15
N SER A 28 23.05 -9.14 -5.00
CA SER A 28 23.02 -9.96 -3.79
C SER A 28 21.92 -11.03 -3.89
N LEU A 29 22.30 -12.23 -4.34
CA LEU A 29 21.40 -13.40 -4.42
C LEU A 29 20.68 -13.68 -3.09
N ARG A 30 21.34 -13.43 -1.96
CA ARG A 30 20.74 -13.54 -0.62
C ARG A 30 19.56 -12.58 -0.43
N THR A 31 19.71 -11.31 -0.80
CA THR A 31 18.66 -10.29 -0.64
C THR A 31 17.51 -10.53 -1.61
N VAL A 32 17.81 -10.80 -2.89
CA VAL A 32 16.78 -11.06 -3.91
C VAL A 32 15.99 -12.33 -3.58
N GLY A 33 16.68 -13.41 -3.20
CA GLY A 33 16.04 -14.65 -2.77
C GLY A 33 15.20 -14.46 -1.51
N ALA A 34 15.73 -13.77 -0.50
CA ALA A 34 14.99 -13.46 0.72
C ALA A 34 13.74 -12.60 0.45
N ALA A 35 13.85 -11.60 -0.43
CA ALA A 35 12.72 -10.74 -0.81
C ALA A 35 11.61 -11.54 -1.51
N LEU A 36 12.00 -12.43 -2.43
CA LEU A 36 11.06 -13.26 -3.16
C LEU A 36 10.36 -14.28 -2.25
N VAL A 37 11.11 -14.96 -1.38
CA VAL A 37 10.54 -15.87 -0.38
C VAL A 37 9.60 -15.11 0.54
N LEU A 38 10.01 -13.95 1.04
CA LEU A 38 9.18 -13.12 1.92
C LEU A 38 7.88 -12.69 1.24
N GLN A 39 7.94 -12.27 -0.03
CA GLN A 39 6.76 -11.89 -0.81
C GLN A 39 5.78 -13.07 -0.99
N VAL A 40 6.29 -14.25 -1.36
CA VAL A 40 5.47 -15.46 -1.52
C VAL A 40 4.88 -15.91 -0.18
N VAL A 41 5.66 -15.86 0.91
CA VAL A 41 5.19 -16.23 2.25
C VAL A 41 4.11 -15.28 2.74
N ILE A 42 4.30 -13.96 2.63
CA ILE A 42 3.29 -12.97 3.03
C ILE A 42 2.02 -13.16 2.20
N GLY A 43 2.14 -13.30 0.88
CA GLY A 43 0.99 -13.55 -0.01
C GLY A 43 0.26 -14.85 0.33
N GLY A 44 1.00 -15.94 0.59
CA GLY A 44 0.44 -17.22 1.00
C GLY A 44 -0.26 -17.16 2.35
N ILE A 45 0.31 -16.48 3.33
CA ILE A 45 -0.32 -16.27 4.64
C ILE A 45 -1.62 -15.48 4.47
N MET A 46 -1.59 -14.36 3.75
CA MET A 46 -2.77 -13.48 3.63
C MET A 46 -3.88 -14.06 2.75
N LEU A 47 -3.56 -14.85 1.72
CA LEU A 47 -4.54 -15.32 0.73
C LEU A 47 -4.93 -16.80 0.88
N TRP A 48 -4.03 -17.65 1.38
CA TRP A 48 -4.28 -19.10 1.44
C TRP A 48 -4.68 -19.54 2.85
N LEU A 49 -3.94 -19.11 3.89
CA LEU A 49 -4.22 -19.50 5.27
C LEU A 49 -5.52 -18.87 5.79
N PRO A 50 -6.46 -19.66 6.36
CA PRO A 50 -7.69 -19.12 6.97
C PRO A 50 -7.49 -18.00 7.99
N PRO A 51 -6.55 -18.11 8.97
CA PRO A 51 -6.33 -17.01 9.91
C PRO A 51 -5.78 -15.74 9.22
N GLY A 52 -4.93 -15.88 8.20
CA GLY A 52 -4.38 -14.72 7.50
C GLY A 52 -5.42 -14.02 6.63
N ARG A 53 -6.32 -14.77 5.96
CA ARG A 53 -7.49 -14.21 5.28
C ARG A 53 -8.41 -13.47 6.23
N TRP A 54 -8.71 -14.06 7.38
CA TRP A 54 -9.53 -13.41 8.41
C TRP A 54 -8.91 -12.09 8.89
N VAL A 55 -7.59 -12.05 9.14
CA VAL A 55 -6.91 -10.79 9.48
C VAL A 55 -7.01 -9.78 8.34
N ALA A 56 -6.76 -10.19 7.09
CA ALA A 56 -6.83 -9.32 5.93
C ALA A 56 -8.24 -8.72 5.74
N GLU A 57 -9.28 -9.54 5.89
CA GLU A 57 -10.68 -9.11 5.85
C GLU A 57 -11.02 -8.13 6.98
N LYS A 58 -10.54 -8.38 8.20
CA LYS A 58 -10.73 -7.44 9.32
C LYS A 58 -10.07 -6.10 9.07
N VAL A 59 -8.85 -6.09 8.53
CA VAL A 59 -8.16 -4.86 8.15
C VAL A 59 -8.91 -4.14 7.03
N ALA A 60 -9.34 -4.86 5.99
CA ALA A 60 -10.10 -4.30 4.88
C ALA A 60 -11.43 -3.68 5.37
N PHE A 61 -12.13 -4.36 6.27
CA PHE A 61 -13.35 -3.84 6.89
C PHE A 61 -13.09 -2.60 7.76
N GLY A 62 -11.95 -2.56 8.45
CA GLY A 62 -11.50 -1.37 9.18
C GLY A 62 -11.28 -0.17 8.25
N VAL A 63 -10.57 -0.36 7.14
CA VAL A 63 -10.37 0.68 6.12
C VAL A 63 -11.71 1.10 5.51
N HIS A 64 -12.60 0.15 5.20
CA HIS A 64 -13.94 0.46 4.69
C HIS A 64 -14.75 1.32 5.66
N LYS A 65 -14.71 1.04 6.97
CA LYS A 65 -15.35 1.88 7.98
C LYS A 65 -14.80 3.30 7.99
N VAL A 66 -13.49 3.44 7.86
CA VAL A 66 -12.84 4.75 7.75
C VAL A 66 -13.32 5.49 6.50
N MET A 67 -13.45 4.80 5.37
CA MET A 67 -13.99 5.37 4.12
C MET A 67 -15.45 5.79 4.26
N ALA A 68 -16.28 5.05 5.01
CA ALA A 68 -17.67 5.42 5.23
C ALA A 68 -17.83 6.79 5.95
N TYR A 69 -16.86 7.20 6.78
CA TYR A 69 -16.86 8.56 7.34
C TYR A 69 -16.55 9.63 6.29
N SER A 70 -15.75 9.29 5.27
CA SER A 70 -15.54 10.17 4.12
C SER A 70 -16.81 10.34 3.29
N ASP A 71 -17.62 9.29 3.14
CA ASP A 71 -18.88 9.37 2.40
C ASP A 71 -19.85 10.35 3.08
N ALA A 72 -19.91 10.34 4.42
CA ALA A 72 -20.68 11.31 5.18
C ALA A 72 -20.17 12.75 4.98
N GLY A 73 -18.86 12.95 4.91
CA GLY A 73 -18.24 14.25 4.60
C GLY A 73 -18.55 14.72 3.17
N SER A 74 -18.51 13.80 2.19
CA SER A 74 -18.88 14.11 0.81
C SER A 74 -20.36 14.48 0.69
N ALA A 75 -21.25 13.74 1.35
CA ALA A 75 -22.68 14.05 1.40
C ALA A 75 -22.96 15.42 2.05
N PHE A 76 -22.16 15.84 3.03
CA PHE A 76 -22.25 17.18 3.62
C PHE A 76 -21.86 18.29 2.62
N ILE A 77 -20.79 18.10 1.85
CA ILE A 77 -20.27 19.12 0.90
C ILE A 77 -21.13 19.18 -0.37
N PHE A 78 -21.50 18.04 -0.93
CA PHE A 78 -22.11 17.92 -2.26
C PHE A 78 -23.60 17.54 -2.21
N GLY A 79 -24.16 17.26 -1.03
CA GLY A 79 -25.60 17.06 -0.83
C GLY A 79 -26.17 15.94 -1.70
N SER A 80 -27.21 16.26 -2.48
CA SER A 80 -27.91 15.29 -3.32
C SER A 80 -27.10 14.81 -4.52
N LEU A 81 -26.00 15.47 -4.90
CA LEU A 81 -25.16 15.07 -6.06
C LEU A 81 -24.40 13.76 -5.82
N VAL A 82 -24.33 13.29 -4.58
CA VAL A 82 -23.72 12.01 -4.20
C VAL A 82 -24.74 10.99 -3.70
N GLY A 83 -26.00 11.41 -3.54
CA GLY A 83 -27.07 10.61 -2.97
C GLY A 83 -27.79 9.69 -3.96
N PRO A 84 -28.65 8.78 -3.47
CA PRO A 84 -29.35 7.78 -4.27
C PRO A 84 -30.31 8.38 -5.32
N LYS A 85 -30.69 9.66 -5.17
CA LYS A 85 -31.48 10.39 -6.17
C LYS A 85 -30.75 10.53 -7.51
N MET A 86 -29.42 10.57 -7.52
CA MET A 86 -28.65 10.61 -8.77
C MET A 86 -28.73 9.28 -9.52
N ASP A 87 -28.77 8.16 -8.81
CA ASP A 87 -28.87 6.84 -9.44
C ASP A 87 -30.24 6.65 -10.13
N THR A 88 -31.31 7.25 -9.58
CA THR A 88 -32.66 7.25 -10.19
C THR A 88 -32.83 8.25 -11.33
N LEU A 89 -32.08 9.35 -11.34
CA LEU A 89 -32.19 10.39 -12.38
C LEU A 89 -31.36 10.08 -13.63
N PHE A 90 -30.32 9.25 -13.49
CA PHE A 90 -29.37 8.93 -14.55
C PHE A 90 -29.38 7.45 -14.94
N ASP A 91 -30.47 6.71 -14.69
CA ASP A 91 -30.64 5.29 -15.03
C ASP A 91 -29.41 4.42 -14.69
N GLY A 92 -28.91 4.56 -13.46
CA GLY A 92 -27.74 3.81 -12.98
C GLY A 92 -26.37 4.46 -13.27
N ALA A 93 -26.31 5.59 -13.99
CA ALA A 93 -25.11 6.40 -14.18
C ALA A 93 -24.93 7.52 -13.12
N GLY A 94 -25.59 7.41 -11.96
CA GLY A 94 -25.51 8.38 -10.87
C GLY A 94 -24.17 8.43 -10.12
N PHE A 95 -23.21 7.54 -10.48
CA PHE A 95 -21.86 7.55 -9.93
C PHE A 95 -21.00 8.67 -10.55
N ILE A 96 -20.98 9.83 -9.90
CA ILE A 96 -20.05 10.90 -10.29
C ILE A 96 -18.69 10.64 -9.64
N PHE A 97 -17.73 10.19 -10.45
CA PHE A 97 -16.37 9.90 -10.02
C PHE A 97 -15.75 11.06 -9.22
N GLY A 98 -15.90 12.30 -9.69
CA GLY A 98 -15.31 13.47 -9.04
C GLY A 98 -15.81 13.69 -7.61
N PHE A 99 -17.08 13.44 -7.31
CA PHE A 99 -17.67 13.68 -5.99
C PHE A 99 -17.61 12.47 -5.06
N ARG A 100 -17.43 11.26 -5.60
CA ARG A 100 -17.27 10.06 -4.77
C ARG A 100 -15.80 9.72 -4.49
N VAL A 101 -14.91 9.91 -5.46
CA VAL A 101 -13.51 9.45 -5.35
C VAL A 101 -12.57 10.54 -4.84
N LEU A 102 -12.69 11.78 -5.33
CA LEU A 102 -11.76 12.85 -4.92
C LEU A 102 -11.87 13.21 -3.43
N PRO A 103 -13.07 13.32 -2.82
CA PRO A 103 -13.19 13.60 -1.39
C PRO A 103 -12.59 12.50 -0.52
N ALA A 104 -12.74 11.23 -0.92
CA ALA A 104 -12.10 10.11 -0.24
C ALA A 104 -10.57 10.22 -0.23
N ILE A 105 -9.96 10.66 -1.33
CA ILE A 105 -8.51 10.91 -1.39
C ILE A 105 -8.13 12.06 -0.43
N ILE A 106 -8.87 13.16 -0.42
CA ILE A 106 -8.62 14.31 0.48
C ILE A 106 -8.73 13.87 1.95
N PHE A 107 -9.77 13.11 2.28
CA PHE A 107 -9.98 12.58 3.62
C PHE A 107 -8.84 11.66 4.07
N VAL A 108 -8.45 10.69 3.24
CA VAL A 108 -7.36 9.75 3.56
C VAL A 108 -6.03 10.48 3.72
N THR A 109 -5.73 11.44 2.85
CA THR A 109 -4.48 12.22 2.96
C THR A 109 -4.44 13.07 4.22
N ALA A 110 -5.56 13.70 4.61
CA ALA A 110 -5.67 14.42 5.88
C ALA A 110 -5.54 13.49 7.10
N LEU A 111 -6.21 12.33 7.07
CA LEU A 111 -6.12 11.34 8.14
C LEU A 111 -4.69 10.83 8.33
N VAL A 112 -4.02 10.48 7.23
CA VAL A 112 -2.61 10.06 7.26
C VAL A 112 -1.73 11.18 7.81
N SER A 113 -1.95 12.43 7.41
CA SER A 113 -1.22 13.59 7.96
C SER A 113 -1.37 13.71 9.48
N ILE A 114 -2.57 13.53 10.02
CA ILE A 114 -2.82 13.51 11.47
C ILE A 114 -2.07 12.35 12.12
N LEU A 115 -2.12 11.16 11.50
CA LEU A 115 -1.48 9.95 11.99
C LEU A 115 0.06 10.05 12.04
N TYR A 116 0.63 10.87 11.16
CA TYR A 116 2.03 11.30 11.20
C TYR A 116 2.30 12.30 12.33
N TYR A 117 1.46 13.33 12.46
CA TYR A 117 1.61 14.35 13.51
C TYR A 117 1.59 13.74 14.92
N ILE A 118 0.70 12.77 15.17
CA ILE A 118 0.62 12.08 16.47
C ILE A 118 1.69 10.99 16.67
N GLY A 119 2.52 10.71 15.67
CA GLY A 119 3.66 9.79 15.78
C GLY A 119 3.36 8.30 15.59
N VAL A 120 2.11 7.89 15.35
CA VAL A 120 1.72 6.49 15.14
C VAL A 120 2.43 5.89 13.93
N MET A 121 2.55 6.66 12.84
CA MET A 121 3.27 6.22 11.64
C MET A 121 4.76 5.96 11.90
N GLY A 122 5.40 6.76 12.76
CA GLY A 122 6.78 6.55 13.15
C GLY A 122 7.00 5.20 13.85
N ILE A 123 6.06 4.80 14.71
CA ILE A 123 6.10 3.50 15.41
C ILE A 123 5.93 2.35 14.41
N LEU A 124 4.92 2.43 13.54
CA LEU A 124 4.66 1.40 12.52
C LEU A 124 5.85 1.21 11.58
N ILE A 125 6.41 2.31 11.08
CA ILE A 125 7.55 2.26 10.17
C ILE A 125 8.79 1.70 10.86
N ARG A 126 9.04 2.04 12.14
CA ARG A 126 10.17 1.49 12.89
C ARG A 126 10.05 -0.02 13.09
N ILE A 127 8.86 -0.52 13.41
CA ILE A 127 8.61 -1.96 13.60
C ILE A 127 8.77 -2.71 12.27
N LEU A 128 8.02 -2.30 11.25
CA LEU A 128 8.05 -2.95 9.93
C LEU A 128 9.43 -2.81 9.28
N GLY A 129 10.03 -1.63 9.33
CA GLY A 129 11.37 -1.38 8.81
C GLY A 129 12.42 -2.24 9.50
N GLY A 130 12.31 -2.47 10.81
CA GLY A 130 13.18 -3.40 11.54
C GLY A 130 13.01 -4.86 11.10
N ILE A 131 11.77 -5.29 10.85
CA ILE A 131 11.46 -6.64 10.35
C ILE A 131 12.07 -6.84 8.96
N PHE A 132 11.81 -5.92 8.02
CA PHE A 132 12.35 -6.02 6.66
C PHE A 132 13.87 -5.88 6.61
N GLN A 133 14.45 -5.02 7.45
CA GLN A 133 15.91 -4.88 7.54
C GLN A 133 16.56 -6.20 7.92
N LYS A 134 16.02 -6.89 8.95
CA LYS A 134 16.53 -8.19 9.40
C LYS A 134 16.26 -9.30 8.38
N ALA A 135 15.08 -9.32 7.77
CA ALA A 135 14.68 -10.36 6.83
C ALA A 135 15.47 -10.29 5.50
N LEU A 136 15.70 -9.08 4.98
CA LEU A 136 16.31 -8.85 3.67
C LEU A 136 17.82 -8.57 3.76
N ASN A 137 18.34 -8.32 4.96
CA ASN A 137 19.72 -7.91 5.21
C ASN A 137 20.13 -6.70 4.35
N ILE A 138 19.26 -5.68 4.36
CA ILE A 138 19.45 -4.41 3.66
C ILE A 138 19.74 -3.29 4.67
N SER A 139 20.13 -2.12 4.19
CA SER A 139 20.40 -0.99 5.09
C SER A 139 19.12 -0.53 5.80
N LYS A 140 19.29 0.03 7.01
CA LYS A 140 18.19 0.58 7.80
C LYS A 140 17.44 1.68 7.04
N ILE A 141 18.16 2.48 6.26
CA ILE A 141 17.61 3.57 5.45
C ILE A 141 16.76 2.99 4.30
N GLU A 142 17.27 2.01 3.55
CA GLU A 142 16.51 1.38 2.45
C GLU A 142 15.23 0.71 2.95
N SER A 143 15.30 0.00 4.08
CA SER A 143 14.13 -0.63 4.69
C SER A 143 13.11 0.40 5.17
N PHE A 144 13.57 1.47 5.82
CA PHE A 144 12.72 2.56 6.27
C PHE A 144 12.00 3.23 5.11
N VAL A 145 12.73 3.47 4.02
CA VAL A 145 12.19 4.04 2.78
C VAL A 145 11.14 3.12 2.17
N ALA A 146 11.47 1.84 1.99
CA ALA A 146 10.56 0.86 1.40
C ALA A 146 9.23 0.78 2.17
N VAL A 147 9.29 0.76 3.50
CA VAL A 147 8.09 0.72 4.35
C VAL A 147 7.30 2.03 4.30
N THR A 148 7.98 3.17 4.26
CA THR A 148 7.30 4.48 4.17
C THR A 148 6.52 4.60 2.86
N THR A 149 7.08 4.07 1.76
CA THR A 149 6.41 4.07 0.44
C THR A 149 5.10 3.27 0.43
N ILE A 150 4.96 2.24 1.27
CA ILE A 150 3.71 1.46 1.39
C ILE A 150 2.56 2.34 1.86
N PHE A 151 2.82 3.31 2.75
CA PHE A 151 1.77 4.15 3.36
C PHE A 151 1.60 5.50 2.67
N LEU A 152 2.69 6.12 2.23
CA LEU A 152 2.68 7.49 1.70
C LEU A 152 2.74 7.59 0.17
N GLY A 153 3.07 6.51 -0.52
CA GLY A 153 3.34 6.54 -1.95
C GLY A 153 4.63 7.30 -2.33
N GLN A 154 4.93 7.32 -3.63
CA GLN A 154 6.20 7.81 -4.18
C GLN A 154 6.41 9.33 -4.03
N THR A 155 5.34 10.11 -3.84
CA THR A 155 5.40 11.58 -3.86
C THR A 155 5.92 12.22 -2.57
N LYS A 156 5.75 11.56 -1.41
CA LYS A 156 6.22 12.07 -0.10
C LYS A 156 7.59 11.54 0.32
N PHE A 157 8.05 10.47 -0.32
CA PHE A 157 9.38 9.89 -0.09
C PHE A 157 10.52 10.90 -0.31
N ARG A 158 10.46 11.71 -1.36
CA ARG A 158 11.53 12.68 -1.68
C ARG A 158 11.71 13.78 -0.62
N GLN A 159 10.73 14.00 0.24
CA GLN A 159 10.84 14.92 1.39
C GLN A 159 11.40 14.21 2.63
N SER A 160 11.01 12.96 2.89
CA SER A 160 11.47 12.17 4.05
C SER A 160 12.92 11.68 3.95
N SER A 161 13.53 11.66 2.76
CA SER A 161 14.95 11.32 2.60
C SER A 161 15.89 12.45 3.02
N ASN A 162 15.36 13.62 3.39
CA ASN A 162 16.12 14.67 4.03
C ASN A 162 16.01 14.50 5.57
N PRO A 163 17.08 14.05 6.26
CA PRO A 163 17.06 13.89 7.72
C PRO A 163 16.83 15.21 8.49
N LEU A 164 16.80 16.36 7.81
CA LEU A 164 16.56 17.69 8.38
C LEU A 164 15.10 18.17 8.32
N SER A 165 14.16 17.43 7.71
CA SER A 165 12.74 17.87 7.63
C SER A 165 11.82 17.17 8.63
N ILE A 166 12.37 16.38 9.56
CA ILE A 166 11.66 15.75 10.69
C ILE A 166 12.08 16.44 12.01
N VAL A 167 12.59 17.67 11.92
CA VAL A 167 12.72 18.62 13.03
C VAL A 167 11.93 19.87 12.66
#